data_AF-A0A7C7Z0U4-F1
#
_entry.id   AF-A0A7C7Z0U4-F1
#
_cell.length_a   1.000
_cell.length_b   1.000
_cell.length_c   1.000
_cell.angle_alpha   90.00
_cell.angle_beta   90.00
_cell.angle_gamma   90.00
#
_symmetry.space_group_name_H-M   'P 1'
#
loop_
_entity.id
_entity.type
_entity.pdbx_description
1 polymer ?
#
loop_
_entity_poly.entity_id
_entity_poly.type
_entity_poly.pdbx_seq_one_letter_code
_entity_poly.pdbx_strand_id
1 'polypeptide(L)'
;MTHADSTLGTVFVIAIGSVVAALLSGEQWLAWLLLGATLIVPLGFSSIRDDGRLATVVYLVIACHHGLAVLLTFGEFRPIDLWDATYFDTLASWAAERPEGSLTWELGYLMYVNVLSGIYDINNAFFTGAEVSVLFAVIGLLLMIQIAREIKVPDERLWWVALAGFIPGSLVFFSITYRESLLASFLLLSVWAAIRVLQQKDRRWWVLFVGALVAMGLLHKALFLYSLFVVIVTIMFVVFTEQRTLAWWGKAIGVGAGIVLCVAGVIAWATPEFVKFLEPAIRLIDVDILEQITFYRERMVNWGSPRTDYGLFYDWTDWHRTAVTLGSIYLHYLFSPFDGITRWVDLYAVAE
;
A
#
# COMPACT_ATOMS: atom_id res chain seq x y z
N MET A 1 -29.30 15.62 13.13
CA MET A 1 -28.82 16.54 12.06
C MET A 1 -27.80 17.57 12.57
N THR A 2 -27.63 17.80 13.87
CA THR A 2 -26.72 18.84 14.41
C THR A 2 -25.22 18.49 14.45
N HIS A 3 -24.83 17.21 14.40
CA HIS A 3 -23.42 16.80 14.49
C HIS A 3 -22.66 16.76 13.15
N ALA A 4 -23.37 16.59 12.02
CA ALA A 4 -22.74 16.55 10.70
C ALA A 4 -22.21 17.94 10.29
N ASP A 5 -22.93 19.01 10.65
CA ASP A 5 -22.58 20.38 10.32
C ASP A 5 -21.29 20.85 11.02
N SER A 6 -21.03 20.40 12.26
CA SER A 6 -19.80 20.76 12.98
C SER A 6 -18.55 20.12 12.39
N THR A 7 -18.64 18.86 11.96
CA THR A 7 -17.48 18.15 11.38
C THR A 7 -17.11 18.71 10.02
N LEU A 8 -18.10 19.00 9.18
CA LEU A 8 -17.88 19.69 7.89
C LEU A 8 -17.21 21.05 8.08
N GLY A 9 -17.71 21.86 9.04
CA GLY A 9 -17.10 23.15 9.37
C GLY A 9 -15.61 23.03 9.73
N THR A 10 -15.26 22.08 10.61
CA THR A 10 -13.87 21.83 11.00
C THR A 10 -13.00 21.41 9.82
N VAL A 11 -13.49 20.50 8.96
CA VAL A 11 -12.76 20.05 7.77
C VAL A 11 -12.45 21.22 6.84
N PHE A 12 -13.43 22.08 6.57
CA PHE A 12 -13.21 23.27 5.73
C PHE A 12 -12.24 24.25 6.36
N VAL A 13 -12.32 24.49 7.67
CA VAL A 13 -11.39 25.38 8.37
C VAL A 13 -9.95 24.86 8.26
N ILE A 14 -9.72 23.56 8.47
CA ILE A 14 -8.38 22.96 8.37
C ILE A 14 -7.90 22.99 6.92
N ALA A 15 -8.75 22.65 5.94
CA ALA A 15 -8.37 22.69 4.53
C ALA A 15 -8.03 24.11 4.04
N ILE A 16 -8.76 25.14 4.50
CA ILE A 16 -8.41 26.54 4.22
C ILE A 16 -7.09 26.90 4.93
N GLY A 17 -6.93 26.48 6.18
CA GLY A 17 -5.69 26.65 6.93
C GLY A 17 -4.48 26.04 6.21
N SER A 18 -4.65 24.89 5.56
CA SER A 18 -3.59 24.23 4.79
C SER A 18 -3.23 25.00 3.52
N VAL A 19 -4.21 25.64 2.86
CA VAL A 19 -3.94 26.56 1.73
C VAL A 19 -3.15 27.78 2.22
N VAL A 20 -3.51 28.35 3.37
CA VAL A 20 -2.75 29.46 3.97
C VAL A 20 -1.33 29.01 4.32
N ALA A 21 -1.16 27.84 4.94
CA ALA A 21 0.15 27.27 5.24
C ALA A 21 0.97 27.04 3.97
N ALA A 22 0.35 26.57 2.88
CA ALA A 22 1.01 26.40 1.59
C ALA A 22 1.50 27.74 1.00
N LEU A 23 0.70 28.81 1.12
CA LEU A 23 1.09 30.14 0.66
C LEU A 23 2.23 30.76 1.49
N LEU A 24 2.34 30.37 2.77
CA LEU A 24 3.37 30.86 3.68
C LEU A 24 4.64 30.00 3.66
N SER A 25 4.55 28.72 3.28
CA SER A 25 5.67 27.78 3.24
C SER A 25 6.23 27.65 1.83
N GLY A 26 7.29 28.40 1.53
CA GLY A 26 7.93 28.37 0.21
C GLY A 26 8.48 26.98 -0.18
N GLU A 27 8.99 26.21 0.79
CA GLU A 27 9.67 24.94 0.52
C GLU A 27 8.73 23.72 0.55
N GLN A 28 7.58 23.79 1.23
CA GLN A 28 6.70 22.62 1.46
C GLN A 28 5.26 22.87 1.02
N TRP A 29 5.05 23.84 0.14
CA TRP A 29 3.71 24.26 -0.27
C TRP A 29 2.86 23.10 -0.78
N LEU A 30 3.45 22.15 -1.54
CA LEU A 30 2.72 21.02 -2.10
C LEU A 30 2.24 20.06 -1.01
N ALA A 31 3.07 19.78 -0.01
CA ALA A 31 2.70 18.94 1.13
C ALA A 31 1.48 19.50 1.88
N TRP A 32 1.43 20.81 2.13
CA TRP A 32 0.28 21.46 2.78
C TRP A 32 -0.99 21.43 1.91
N LEU A 33 -0.85 21.51 0.59
CA LEU A 33 -2.00 21.33 -0.31
C LEU A 33 -2.49 19.88 -0.33
N LEU A 34 -1.58 18.90 -0.31
CA LEU A 34 -1.93 17.48 -0.21
C LEU A 34 -2.69 17.20 1.07
N LEU A 35 -2.23 17.72 2.21
CA LEU A 35 -2.92 17.63 3.51
C LEU A 35 -4.35 18.21 3.45
N GLY A 36 -4.52 19.36 2.79
CA GLY A 36 -5.85 19.92 2.58
C GLY A 36 -6.72 19.04 1.70
N ALA A 37 -6.16 18.53 0.60
CA ALA A 37 -6.85 17.69 -0.34
C ALA A 37 -7.33 16.38 0.30
N THR A 38 -6.48 15.69 1.07
CA THR A 38 -6.81 14.43 1.76
C THR A 38 -7.97 14.56 2.73
N LEU A 39 -8.12 15.71 3.40
CA LEU A 39 -9.27 16.01 4.26
C LEU A 39 -10.57 16.20 3.47
N ILE A 40 -10.47 16.67 2.22
CA ILE A 40 -11.63 16.89 1.34
C ILE A 40 -12.07 15.58 0.67
N VAL A 41 -11.16 14.66 0.34
CA VAL A 41 -11.48 13.42 -0.40
C VAL A 41 -12.66 12.64 0.21
N PRO A 42 -12.75 12.38 1.53
CA PRO A 42 -13.87 11.67 2.14
C PRO A 42 -15.24 12.34 1.93
N LEU A 43 -15.28 13.67 1.73
CA LEU A 43 -16.52 14.40 1.46
C LEU A 43 -17.14 14.02 0.10
N GLY A 44 -16.39 13.39 -0.79
CA GLY A 44 -16.92 12.81 -2.03
C GLY A 44 -17.83 11.61 -1.80
N PHE A 45 -17.84 11.03 -0.60
CA PHE A 45 -18.57 9.79 -0.28
C PHE A 45 -19.77 10.07 0.61
N SER A 46 -20.98 9.96 0.05
CA SER A 46 -22.22 10.17 0.82
C SER A 46 -22.31 9.27 2.04
N SER A 47 -21.84 8.02 1.95
CA SER A 47 -21.81 7.09 3.09
C SER A 47 -21.02 7.62 4.28
N ILE A 48 -20.00 8.45 4.05
CA ILE A 48 -19.21 9.07 5.11
C ILE A 48 -19.90 10.34 5.59
N ARG A 49 -20.37 11.20 4.67
CA ARG A 49 -21.05 12.46 5.04
C ARG A 49 -22.33 12.24 5.86
N ASP A 50 -23.07 11.18 5.55
CA ASP A 50 -24.39 10.94 6.12
C ASP A 50 -24.32 10.14 7.44
N ASP A 51 -23.19 9.47 7.71
CA ASP A 51 -22.94 8.72 8.95
C ASP A 51 -21.86 9.41 9.81
N GLY A 52 -22.31 10.11 10.86
CA GLY A 52 -21.42 10.83 11.77
C GLY A 52 -20.42 9.93 12.52
N ARG A 53 -20.74 8.66 12.79
CA ARG A 53 -19.81 7.74 13.45
C ARG A 53 -18.69 7.35 12.48
N LEU A 54 -19.05 6.95 11.26
CA LEU A 54 -18.09 6.63 10.23
C LEU A 54 -17.21 7.85 9.90
N ALA A 55 -17.81 9.03 9.73
CA ALA A 55 -17.07 10.27 9.51
C ALA A 55 -16.05 10.53 10.61
N THR A 56 -16.47 10.41 11.88
CA THR A 56 -15.59 10.65 13.03
C THR A 56 -14.37 9.73 13.00
N VAL A 57 -14.57 8.42 12.80
CA VAL A 57 -13.47 7.46 12.76
C VAL A 57 -12.56 7.71 11.55
N VAL A 58 -13.13 7.94 10.36
CA VAL A 58 -12.34 8.25 9.16
C VAL A 58 -11.47 9.49 9.39
N TYR A 59 -12.05 10.59 9.85
CA TYR A 59 -11.30 11.82 10.08
C TYR A 59 -10.28 11.70 11.21
N LEU A 60 -10.54 10.87 12.22
CA LEU A 60 -9.55 10.59 13.27
C LEU A 60 -8.36 9.80 12.71
N VAL A 61 -8.58 8.79 11.86
CA VAL A 61 -7.51 8.06 11.18
C VAL A 61 -6.68 9.01 10.31
N ILE A 62 -7.35 9.85 9.52
CA ILE A 62 -6.67 10.84 8.66
C ILE A 62 -5.84 11.82 9.49
N ALA A 63 -6.41 12.34 10.59
CA ALA A 63 -5.69 13.22 11.50
C ALA A 63 -4.46 12.55 12.13
N CYS A 64 -4.54 11.27 12.49
CA CYS A 64 -3.40 10.51 12.99
C CYS A 64 -2.31 10.35 11.94
N HIS A 65 -2.65 10.06 10.68
CA HIS A 65 -1.68 9.97 9.59
C HIS A 65 -0.95 11.31 9.35
N HIS A 66 -1.69 12.42 9.23
CA HIS A 66 -1.05 13.74 9.09
C HIS A 66 -0.24 14.14 10.33
N GLY A 67 -0.75 13.85 11.53
CA GLY A 67 -0.02 14.09 12.77
C GLY A 67 1.31 13.34 12.80
N LEU A 68 1.32 12.07 12.40
CA LEU A 68 2.54 11.29 12.27
C LEU A 68 3.45 11.81 11.16
N ALA A 69 2.94 12.17 9.99
CA ALA A 69 3.74 12.73 8.90
C ALA A 69 4.45 14.02 9.34
N VAL A 70 3.75 14.92 10.04
CA VAL A 70 4.32 16.15 10.61
C VAL A 70 5.36 15.82 11.69
N LEU A 71 5.04 14.93 12.64
CA LEU A 71 5.94 14.57 13.74
C LEU A 71 7.21 13.87 13.25
N LEU A 72 7.11 13.00 12.25
CA LEU A 72 8.25 12.26 11.71
C LEU A 72 9.11 13.13 10.77
N THR A 73 8.51 14.14 10.15
CA THR A 73 9.24 15.07 9.27
C THR A 73 9.93 16.19 10.05
N PHE A 74 9.23 16.82 11.00
CA PHE A 74 9.72 18.00 11.73
C PHE A 74 10.15 17.72 13.15
N GLY A 75 9.70 16.61 13.74
CA GLY A 75 10.14 16.20 15.06
C GLY A 75 11.53 15.57 15.02
N GLU A 76 12.12 15.43 16.20
CA GLU A 76 13.38 14.68 16.39
C GLU A 76 13.16 13.16 16.45
N PHE A 77 11.91 12.70 16.31
CA PHE A 77 11.57 11.29 16.40
C PHE A 77 11.96 10.56 15.10
N ARG A 78 13.13 9.91 15.12
CA ARG A 78 13.59 9.06 14.03
C ARG A 78 13.57 7.58 14.44
N PRO A 79 12.45 6.84 14.28
CA PRO A 79 12.46 5.39 14.43
C PRO A 79 13.58 4.77 13.57
N ILE A 80 14.20 3.72 14.09
CA ILE A 80 15.34 3.02 13.48
C ILE A 80 15.03 2.58 12.03
N ASP A 81 13.75 2.33 11.73
CA ASP A 81 13.25 1.95 10.41
C ASP A 81 12.96 3.13 9.45
N LEU A 82 13.37 4.37 9.74
CA LEU A 82 13.29 5.48 8.76
C LEU A 82 14.41 5.43 7.70
N TRP A 83 15.37 4.51 7.82
CA TRP A 83 16.48 4.43 6.89
C TRP A 83 16.02 4.20 5.45
N ASP A 84 15.07 3.29 5.20
CA ASP A 84 14.61 3.07 3.83
C ASP A 84 13.77 4.27 3.33
N ALA A 85 12.97 4.92 4.18
CA ALA A 85 12.21 6.12 3.80
C ALA A 85 13.14 7.30 3.46
N THR A 86 14.17 7.53 4.27
CA THR A 86 15.21 8.54 4.01
C THR A 86 16.01 8.20 2.76
N TYR A 87 16.28 6.92 2.54
CA TYR A 87 16.98 6.43 1.36
C TYR A 87 16.17 6.66 0.07
N PHE A 88 14.87 6.33 0.07
CA PHE A 88 13.99 6.61 -1.07
C PHE A 88 13.85 8.10 -1.34
N ASP A 89 13.68 8.89 -0.29
CA ASP A 89 13.64 10.35 -0.39
C ASP A 89 14.93 10.92 -1.02
N THR A 90 16.09 10.53 -0.50
CA THR A 90 17.39 10.99 -1.00
C THR A 90 17.60 10.61 -2.47
N LEU A 91 17.26 9.37 -2.84
CA LEU A 91 17.38 8.91 -4.22
C LEU A 91 16.43 9.67 -5.16
N ALA A 92 15.19 9.89 -4.75
CA ALA A 92 14.19 10.61 -5.55
C ALA A 92 14.56 12.09 -5.71
N SER A 93 15.02 12.73 -4.63
CA SER A 93 15.54 14.10 -4.62
C SER A 93 16.72 14.25 -5.57
N TRP A 94 17.68 13.33 -5.50
CA TRP A 94 18.83 13.29 -6.39
C TRP A 94 18.45 13.02 -7.86
N ALA A 95 17.45 12.18 -8.10
CA ALA A 95 16.95 11.90 -9.43
C ALA A 95 16.26 13.13 -10.06
N ALA A 96 15.51 13.90 -9.26
CA ALA A 96 14.79 15.11 -9.67
C ALA A 96 15.73 16.28 -10.03
N GLU A 97 16.88 16.38 -9.37
CA GLU A 97 17.84 17.47 -9.60
C GLU A 97 18.73 17.30 -10.85
N ARG A 98 18.67 16.15 -11.54
CA ARG A 98 19.58 15.82 -12.66
C ARG A 98 18.87 15.76 -14.02
N PRO A 99 19.60 16.01 -15.14
CA PRO A 99 19.02 15.94 -16.48
C PRO A 99 18.52 14.52 -16.83
N GLU A 100 17.53 14.45 -17.74
CA GLU A 100 16.86 13.27 -18.30
C GLU A 100 17.85 12.11 -18.57
N GLY A 101 18.04 11.23 -17.60
CA GLY A 101 19.06 10.17 -17.64
C GLY A 101 19.44 9.58 -16.27
N SER A 102 19.04 10.23 -15.17
CA SER A 102 19.14 9.71 -13.79
C SER A 102 18.09 8.63 -13.46
N LEU A 103 16.99 8.57 -14.21
CA LEU A 103 15.89 7.64 -13.98
C LEU A 103 16.29 6.21 -14.34
N THR A 104 16.32 5.34 -13.35
CA THR A 104 16.57 3.90 -13.52
C THR A 104 15.24 3.17 -13.57
N TRP A 105 14.80 2.80 -14.78
CA TRP A 105 13.51 2.13 -15.00
C TRP A 105 13.57 0.63 -14.69
N GLU A 106 13.92 0.31 -13.43
CA GLU A 106 13.94 -1.05 -12.91
C GLU A 106 12.71 -1.32 -12.02
N LEU A 107 12.22 -2.57 -12.06
CA LEU A 107 11.08 -3.01 -11.24
C LEU A 107 11.42 -2.95 -9.75
N GLY A 108 10.42 -2.60 -8.93
CA GLY A 108 10.54 -2.55 -7.49
C GLY A 108 10.76 -1.12 -6.97
N TYR A 109 11.67 -0.98 -6.02
CA TYR A 109 11.87 0.30 -5.32
C TYR A 109 12.38 1.43 -6.22
N LEU A 110 13.11 1.12 -7.31
CA LEU A 110 13.58 2.13 -8.26
C LEU A 110 12.44 2.73 -9.09
N MET A 111 11.43 1.93 -9.46
CA MET A 111 10.20 2.46 -10.04
C MET A 111 9.50 3.44 -9.09
N TYR A 112 9.45 3.11 -7.80
CA TYR A 112 8.90 4.03 -6.78
C TYR A 112 9.70 5.34 -6.71
N VAL A 113 11.03 5.25 -6.72
CA VAL A 113 11.93 6.41 -6.75
C VAL A 113 11.67 7.28 -7.98
N ASN A 114 11.47 6.70 -9.17
CA ASN A 114 11.16 7.48 -10.38
C ASN A 114 9.80 8.19 -10.28
N VAL A 115 8.78 7.53 -9.73
CA VAL A 115 7.47 8.16 -9.50
C VAL A 115 7.60 9.32 -8.52
N LEU A 116 8.32 9.12 -7.41
CA LEU A 116 8.54 10.15 -6.41
C LEU A 116 9.39 11.31 -6.95
N SER A 117 10.41 11.01 -7.76
CA SER A 117 11.24 12.01 -8.45
C SER A 117 10.39 12.94 -9.31
N GLY A 118 9.44 12.41 -10.08
CA GLY A 118 8.53 13.24 -10.89
C GLY A 118 7.61 14.14 -10.05
N ILE A 119 7.32 13.75 -8.80
CA ILE A 119 6.61 14.62 -7.84
C ILE A 119 7.58 15.68 -7.29
N TYR A 120 8.83 15.30 -7.03
CA TYR A 120 9.86 16.20 -6.50
C TYR A 120 10.34 17.24 -7.52
N ASP A 121 10.22 16.97 -8.82
CA ASP A 121 10.37 17.97 -9.89
C ASP A 121 9.42 19.17 -9.69
N ILE A 122 8.27 18.96 -9.04
CA ILE A 122 7.30 20.00 -8.70
C ILE A 122 7.64 20.62 -7.34
N ASN A 123 7.88 19.78 -6.32
CA ASN A 123 8.28 20.23 -4.99
C ASN A 123 9.10 19.16 -4.25
N ASN A 124 10.42 19.35 -4.26
CA ASN A 124 11.39 18.47 -3.63
C ASN A 124 11.48 18.77 -2.12
N ALA A 125 10.64 18.11 -1.34
CA ALA A 125 10.65 18.19 0.11
C ALA A 125 10.27 16.84 0.73
N PHE A 126 10.97 16.44 1.80
CA PHE A 126 10.68 15.20 2.53
C PHE A 126 9.21 15.12 2.96
N PHE A 127 8.64 16.24 3.42
CA PHE A 127 7.24 16.31 3.83
C PHE A 127 6.27 16.01 2.68
N THR A 128 6.62 16.38 1.44
CA THR A 128 5.83 16.08 0.24
C THR A 128 5.77 14.58 0.01
N GLY A 129 6.89 13.86 0.15
CA GLY A 129 6.91 12.40 0.06
C GLY A 129 6.03 11.74 1.12
N ALA A 130 6.09 12.21 2.37
CA ALA A 130 5.25 11.70 3.45
C ALA A 130 3.75 11.94 3.18
N GLU A 131 3.37 13.14 2.72
CA GLU A 131 1.98 13.49 2.43
C GLU A 131 1.42 12.77 1.19
N VAL A 132 2.27 12.43 0.21
CA VAL A 132 1.89 11.51 -0.87
C VAL A 132 1.52 10.14 -0.30
N SER A 133 2.33 9.62 0.63
CA SER A 133 2.03 8.34 1.28
C SER A 133 0.72 8.40 2.08
N VAL A 134 0.46 9.50 2.80
CA VAL A 134 -0.82 9.72 3.51
C VAL A 134 -2.00 9.76 2.54
N LEU A 135 -1.87 10.43 1.40
CA LEU A 135 -2.92 10.46 0.37
C LEU A 135 -3.29 9.05 -0.08
N PHE A 136 -2.31 8.19 -0.38
CA PHE A 136 -2.59 6.82 -0.77
C PHE A 136 -3.11 5.96 0.39
N ALA A 137 -2.73 6.25 1.64
CA ALA A 137 -3.32 5.64 2.83
C ALA A 137 -4.82 5.95 2.92
N VAL A 138 -5.20 7.23 2.73
CA VAL A 138 -6.59 7.70 2.72
C VAL A 138 -7.38 7.04 1.59
N ILE A 139 -6.82 7.00 0.37
CA ILE A 139 -7.44 6.30 -0.76
C ILE A 139 -7.67 4.82 -0.42
N GLY A 140 -6.68 4.15 0.17
CA GLY A 140 -6.79 2.77 0.65
C GLY A 140 -7.91 2.59 1.67
N LEU A 141 -7.98 3.44 2.70
CA LEU A 141 -9.05 3.43 3.71
C LEU A 141 -10.44 3.53 3.07
N LEU A 142 -10.60 4.45 2.12
CA LEU A 142 -11.87 4.66 1.43
C LEU A 142 -12.24 3.46 0.56
N LEU A 143 -11.27 2.87 -0.15
CA LEU A 143 -11.46 1.64 -0.93
C LEU A 143 -11.86 0.46 -0.04
N MET A 144 -11.24 0.33 1.14
CA MET A 144 -11.59 -0.70 2.12
C MET A 144 -13.05 -0.57 2.58
N ILE A 145 -13.52 0.65 2.86
CA ILE A 145 -14.92 0.93 3.17
C ILE A 145 -15.83 0.56 2.00
N GLN A 146 -15.45 0.91 0.75
CA GLN A 146 -16.23 0.54 -0.43
C GLN A 146 -16.30 -0.98 -0.64
N ILE A 147 -15.19 -1.69 -0.44
CA ILE A 147 -15.14 -3.16 -0.51
C ILE A 147 -16.09 -3.76 0.53
N ALA A 148 -16.05 -3.28 1.78
CA ALA A 148 -16.93 -3.74 2.85
C ALA A 148 -18.42 -3.59 2.47
N ARG A 149 -18.79 -2.48 1.82
CA ARG A 149 -20.15 -2.27 1.31
C ARG A 149 -20.50 -3.25 0.18
N GLU A 150 -19.59 -3.49 -0.76
CA GLU A 150 -19.83 -4.44 -1.85
C GLU A 150 -20.03 -5.89 -1.36
N ILE A 151 -19.38 -6.27 -0.26
CA ILE A 151 -19.59 -7.56 0.41
C ILE A 151 -20.76 -7.54 1.42
N LYS A 152 -21.56 -6.47 1.40
CA LYS A 152 -22.80 -6.29 2.19
C LYS A 152 -22.60 -6.19 3.70
N VAL A 153 -21.48 -5.62 4.15
CA VAL A 153 -21.38 -5.15 5.54
C VAL A 153 -22.43 -4.07 5.77
N PRO A 154 -23.27 -4.16 6.81
CA PRO A 154 -24.26 -3.14 7.13
C PRO A 154 -23.61 -1.75 7.32
N ASP A 155 -24.24 -0.70 6.78
CA ASP A 155 -23.67 0.66 6.80
C ASP A 155 -23.31 1.11 8.24
N GLU A 156 -24.15 0.77 9.22
CA GLU A 156 -23.97 1.02 10.67
C GLU A 156 -22.72 0.37 11.29
N ARG A 157 -22.04 -0.54 10.57
CA ARG A 157 -20.83 -1.25 11.01
C ARG A 157 -19.59 -0.84 10.22
N LEU A 158 -19.70 0.02 9.21
CA LEU A 158 -18.55 0.43 8.39
C LEU A 158 -17.48 1.16 9.20
N TRP A 159 -17.85 1.80 10.30
CA TRP A 159 -16.89 2.45 11.18
C TRP A 159 -15.92 1.44 11.83
N TRP A 160 -16.33 0.19 12.06
CA TRP A 160 -15.41 -0.89 12.50
C TRP A 160 -14.37 -1.23 11.45
N VAL A 161 -14.76 -1.18 10.18
CA VAL A 161 -13.83 -1.40 9.07
C VAL A 161 -12.83 -0.26 9.00
N ALA A 162 -13.29 0.99 9.19
CA ALA A 162 -12.43 2.15 9.20
C ALA A 162 -11.40 2.14 10.36
N LEU A 163 -11.68 1.45 11.48
CA LEU A 163 -10.71 1.27 12.57
C LEU A 163 -9.45 0.49 12.14
N ALA A 164 -9.49 -0.30 11.07
CA ALA A 164 -8.28 -0.93 10.54
C ALA A 164 -7.24 0.09 10.09
N GLY A 165 -7.62 1.36 9.86
CA GLY A 165 -6.68 2.46 9.66
C GLY A 165 -5.81 2.79 10.89
N PHE A 166 -6.19 2.33 12.09
CA PHE A 166 -5.38 2.48 13.32
C PHE A 166 -4.42 1.33 13.57
N ILE A 167 -4.28 0.37 12.65
CA ILE A 167 -3.24 -0.66 12.78
C ILE A 167 -1.89 0.06 12.90
N PRO A 168 -1.13 -0.15 13.99
CA PRO A 168 0.06 0.65 14.29
C PRO A 168 1.08 0.69 13.15
N GLY A 169 1.38 -0.48 12.57
CA GLY A 169 2.27 -0.56 11.42
C GLY A 169 1.75 0.22 10.21
N SER A 170 0.44 0.20 9.95
CA SER A 170 -0.16 1.00 8.89
C SER A 170 -0.07 2.49 9.19
N LEU A 171 -0.33 2.93 10.43
CA LEU A 171 -0.19 4.32 10.82
C LEU A 171 1.23 4.84 10.61
N VAL A 172 2.25 4.06 10.96
CA VAL A 172 3.65 4.48 10.82
C VAL A 172 4.11 4.38 9.38
N PHE A 173 4.01 3.20 8.76
CA PHE A 173 4.56 2.95 7.42
C PHE A 173 3.79 3.65 6.31
N PHE A 174 2.54 4.05 6.52
CA PHE A 174 1.78 4.81 5.52
C PHE A 174 1.84 6.34 5.72
N SER A 175 2.55 6.81 6.75
CA SER A 175 2.71 8.26 7.04
C SER A 175 4.12 8.79 6.80
N ILE A 176 4.97 8.00 6.17
CA ILE A 176 6.35 8.36 5.78
C ILE A 176 6.56 8.00 4.31
N THR A 177 7.65 8.47 3.72
CA THR A 177 8.01 8.33 2.30
C THR A 177 8.30 6.88 1.90
N TYR A 178 7.27 6.05 1.97
CA TYR A 178 7.27 4.63 1.74
C TYR A 178 6.29 4.26 0.64
N ARG A 179 6.65 3.20 -0.11
CA ARG A 179 5.84 2.69 -1.23
C ARG A 179 4.67 1.85 -0.75
N GLU A 180 4.68 1.45 0.51
CA GLU A 180 3.76 0.53 1.16
C GLU A 180 2.31 1.02 1.07
N SER A 181 2.06 2.32 1.26
CA SER A 181 0.71 2.90 1.11
C SER A 181 0.22 2.87 -0.34
N LEU A 182 1.09 3.16 -1.31
CA LEU A 182 0.78 3.03 -2.74
C LEU A 182 0.43 1.58 -3.08
N LEU A 183 1.27 0.63 -2.66
CA LEU A 183 1.08 -0.79 -2.88
C LEU A 183 -0.25 -1.28 -2.27
N ALA A 184 -0.53 -0.90 -1.02
CA ALA A 184 -1.78 -1.24 -0.34
C ALA A 184 -3.00 -0.65 -1.06
N SER A 185 -2.91 0.61 -1.51
CA SER A 185 -4.00 1.26 -2.25
C SER A 185 -4.28 0.56 -3.59
N PHE A 186 -3.24 0.15 -4.34
CA PHE A 186 -3.40 -0.57 -5.61
C PHE A 186 -3.92 -1.99 -5.40
N LEU A 187 -3.50 -2.67 -4.33
CA LEU A 187 -4.07 -3.95 -3.95
C LEU A 187 -5.58 -3.81 -3.68
N LEU A 188 -5.99 -2.87 -2.83
CA LEU A 188 -7.39 -2.64 -2.51
C LEU A 188 -8.19 -2.20 -3.75
N LEU A 189 -7.59 -1.38 -4.62
CA LEU A 189 -8.20 -0.98 -5.89
C LEU A 189 -8.44 -2.19 -6.80
N SER A 190 -7.47 -3.11 -6.89
CA SER A 190 -7.62 -4.35 -7.66
C SER A 190 -8.73 -5.24 -7.09
N VAL A 191 -8.82 -5.39 -5.76
CA VAL A 191 -9.87 -6.19 -5.12
C VAL A 191 -11.23 -5.58 -5.38
N TRP A 192 -11.36 -4.26 -5.21
CA TRP A 192 -12.60 -3.56 -5.48
C TRP A 192 -13.01 -3.68 -6.95
N ALA A 193 -12.07 -3.47 -7.88
CA ALA A 193 -12.32 -3.62 -9.31
C ALA A 193 -12.69 -5.07 -9.68
N ALA A 194 -12.06 -6.08 -9.06
CA ALA A 194 -12.40 -7.49 -9.25
C ALA A 194 -13.84 -7.79 -8.81
N ILE A 195 -14.27 -7.28 -7.65
CA ILE A 195 -15.66 -7.44 -7.19
C ILE A 195 -16.62 -6.79 -8.21
N ARG A 196 -16.29 -5.61 -8.73
CA ARG A 196 -17.11 -4.92 -9.75
C ARG A 196 -17.16 -5.68 -11.08
N VAL A 197 -16.07 -6.35 -11.46
CA VAL A 197 -16.00 -7.27 -12.60
C VAL A 197 -16.94 -8.46 -12.39
N LEU A 198 -16.90 -9.08 -11.20
CA LEU A 198 -17.74 -10.23 -10.86
C LEU A 198 -19.23 -9.89 -10.84
N GLN A 199 -19.58 -8.67 -10.43
CA GLN A 199 -20.94 -8.16 -10.46
C GLN A 199 -21.41 -7.70 -11.85
N GLN A 200 -20.58 -7.87 -12.89
CA GLN A 200 -20.89 -7.54 -14.29
C GLN A 200 -21.31 -6.08 -14.54
N LYS A 201 -20.83 -5.12 -13.73
CA LYS A 201 -21.29 -3.73 -13.77
C LYS A 201 -20.86 -2.96 -15.04
N ASP A 202 -19.58 -3.05 -15.45
CA ASP A 202 -19.01 -2.36 -16.62
C ASP A 202 -17.67 -3.03 -17.05
N ARG A 203 -17.32 -2.96 -18.34
CA ARG A 203 -16.02 -3.40 -18.87
C ARG A 203 -14.85 -2.53 -18.42
N ARG A 204 -15.10 -1.25 -18.10
CA ARG A 204 -14.06 -0.33 -17.60
C ARG A 204 -13.40 -0.85 -16.31
N TRP A 205 -14.11 -1.66 -15.53
CA TRP A 205 -13.56 -2.29 -14.33
C TRP A 205 -12.43 -3.28 -14.63
N TRP A 206 -12.41 -3.91 -15.80
CA TRP A 206 -11.26 -4.72 -16.22
C TRP A 206 -10.02 -3.86 -16.44
N VAL A 207 -10.17 -2.68 -17.05
CA VAL A 207 -9.04 -1.76 -17.26
C VAL A 207 -8.49 -1.30 -15.92
N LEU A 208 -9.38 -0.94 -14.98
CA LEU A 208 -8.97 -0.52 -13.63
C LEU A 208 -8.30 -1.66 -12.85
N PHE A 209 -8.85 -2.87 -12.93
CA PHE A 209 -8.30 -4.08 -12.32
C PHE A 209 -6.87 -4.35 -12.80
N VAL A 210 -6.67 -4.34 -14.12
CA VAL A 210 -5.36 -4.61 -14.74
C VAL A 210 -4.38 -3.48 -14.44
N GLY A 211 -4.82 -2.22 -14.56
CA GLY A 211 -3.99 -1.06 -14.24
C GLY A 211 -3.49 -1.10 -12.79
N ALA A 212 -4.35 -1.45 -11.84
CA ALA A 212 -3.97 -1.58 -10.43
C ALA A 212 -2.96 -2.71 -10.20
N LEU A 213 -3.16 -3.88 -10.82
CA LEU A 213 -2.23 -5.01 -10.70
C LEU A 213 -0.86 -4.71 -11.32
N VAL A 214 -0.83 -4.09 -12.50
CA VAL A 214 0.41 -3.66 -13.15
C VAL A 214 1.12 -2.62 -12.29
N ALA A 215 0.43 -1.59 -11.81
CA ALA A 215 1.02 -0.57 -10.94
C ALA A 215 1.64 -1.17 -9.67
N MET A 216 0.91 -2.06 -8.99
CA MET A 216 1.42 -2.78 -7.82
C MET A 216 2.64 -3.64 -8.16
N GLY A 217 2.60 -4.38 -9.26
CA GLY A 217 3.69 -5.26 -9.69
C GLY A 217 4.96 -4.52 -10.13
N LEU A 218 4.81 -3.36 -10.78
CA LEU A 218 5.92 -2.49 -11.16
C LEU A 218 6.66 -1.93 -9.93
N LEU A 219 5.94 -1.65 -8.85
CA LEU A 219 6.48 -1.10 -7.61
C LEU A 219 7.08 -2.15 -6.67
N HIS A 220 6.76 -3.44 -6.84
CA HIS A 220 7.29 -4.50 -5.97
C HIS A 220 7.37 -5.87 -6.67
N LYS A 221 8.59 -6.41 -6.83
CA LYS A 221 8.85 -7.67 -7.53
C LYS A 221 8.01 -8.85 -7.01
N ALA A 222 7.94 -9.04 -5.69
CA ALA A 222 7.11 -10.10 -5.09
C ALA A 222 5.60 -9.92 -5.33
N LEU A 223 5.09 -8.67 -5.33
CA LEU A 223 3.67 -8.43 -5.53
C LEU A 223 3.26 -8.59 -7.00
N PHE A 224 4.20 -8.53 -7.94
CA PHE A 224 3.93 -8.91 -9.32
C PHE A 224 3.52 -10.38 -9.43
N LEU A 225 4.15 -11.30 -8.69
CA LEU A 225 3.71 -12.71 -8.64
C LEU A 225 2.34 -12.85 -7.98
N TYR A 226 2.11 -12.11 -6.90
CA TYR A 226 0.80 -12.05 -6.25
C TYR A 226 -0.29 -11.52 -7.20
N SER A 227 0.05 -10.58 -8.08
CA SER A 227 -0.87 -10.04 -9.08
C SER A 227 -1.37 -11.13 -10.05
N LEU A 228 -0.51 -12.06 -10.45
CA LEU A 228 -0.88 -13.20 -11.28
C LEU A 228 -1.87 -14.12 -10.55
N PHE A 229 -1.62 -14.38 -9.26
CA PHE A 229 -2.55 -15.14 -8.43
C PHE A 229 -3.94 -14.47 -8.37
N VAL A 230 -4.00 -13.15 -8.16
CA VAL A 230 -5.26 -12.40 -8.14
C VAL A 230 -5.99 -12.46 -9.48
N VAL A 231 -5.28 -12.41 -10.62
CA VAL A 231 -5.86 -12.62 -11.96
C VAL A 231 -6.49 -14.00 -12.06
N ILE A 232 -5.76 -15.05 -11.69
CA ILE A 232 -6.24 -16.44 -11.77
C ILE A 232 -7.50 -16.61 -10.93
N VAL A 233 -7.47 -16.15 -9.67
CA VAL A 233 -8.62 -16.22 -8.76
C VAL A 233 -9.82 -15.47 -9.34
N THR A 234 -9.61 -14.25 -9.85
CA THR A 234 -10.69 -13.45 -10.45
C THR A 234 -11.28 -14.16 -11.66
N ILE A 235 -10.46 -14.69 -12.57
CA ILE A 235 -10.92 -15.45 -13.74
C ILE A 235 -11.68 -16.71 -13.29
N MET A 236 -11.19 -17.43 -12.27
CA MET A 236 -11.90 -18.58 -11.73
C MET A 236 -13.31 -18.18 -11.23
N PHE A 237 -13.42 -17.16 -10.39
CA PHE A 237 -14.73 -16.69 -9.90
C PHE A 237 -15.65 -16.24 -11.05
N VAL A 238 -15.10 -15.54 -12.05
CA VAL A 238 -15.80 -15.17 -13.28
C VAL A 238 -16.36 -16.43 -13.97
N VAL A 239 -15.52 -17.43 -14.24
CA VAL A 239 -15.88 -18.70 -14.91
C VAL A 239 -16.94 -19.48 -14.14
N PHE A 240 -16.86 -19.50 -12.80
CA PHE A 240 -17.77 -20.27 -11.95
C PHE A 240 -19.06 -19.53 -11.58
N THR A 241 -19.24 -18.26 -11.97
CA THR A 241 -20.50 -17.53 -11.73
C THR A 241 -21.59 -17.93 -12.74
N GLU A 242 -22.81 -18.17 -12.27
CA GLU A 242 -23.90 -18.82 -13.04
C GLU A 242 -24.48 -18.01 -14.23
N GLN A 243 -24.08 -16.75 -14.41
CA GLN A 243 -24.63 -15.88 -15.48
C GLN A 243 -23.91 -16.09 -16.81
N ARG A 244 -24.33 -17.14 -17.54
CA ARG A 244 -23.67 -17.66 -18.75
C ARG A 244 -24.32 -17.14 -20.04
N THR A 245 -23.59 -16.34 -20.83
CA THR A 245 -23.84 -16.21 -22.27
C THR A 245 -22.56 -16.49 -23.07
N LEU A 246 -22.67 -17.14 -24.23
CA LEU A 246 -21.53 -17.52 -25.08
C LEU A 246 -20.71 -16.29 -25.53
N ALA A 247 -21.38 -15.16 -25.75
CA ALA A 247 -20.77 -13.88 -26.08
C ALA A 247 -19.96 -13.28 -24.91
N TRP A 248 -20.24 -13.69 -23.68
CA TRP A 248 -19.49 -13.29 -22.50
C TRP A 248 -18.21 -14.11 -22.34
N TRP A 249 -18.24 -15.41 -22.66
CA TRP A 249 -17.05 -16.27 -22.72
C TRP A 249 -15.99 -15.77 -23.69
N GLY A 250 -16.38 -15.42 -24.92
CA GLY A 250 -15.42 -14.85 -25.89
C GLY A 250 -14.79 -13.54 -25.42
N LYS A 251 -15.50 -12.75 -24.60
CA LYS A 251 -15.02 -11.48 -24.06
C LYS A 251 -14.14 -11.66 -22.82
N ALA A 252 -14.52 -12.54 -21.89
CA ALA A 252 -13.73 -12.84 -20.71
C ALA A 252 -12.40 -13.51 -21.07
N ILE A 253 -12.42 -14.44 -22.04
CA ILE A 253 -11.21 -15.06 -22.58
C ILE A 253 -10.37 -14.04 -23.34
N GLY A 254 -10.98 -13.16 -24.14
CA GLY A 254 -10.25 -12.10 -24.84
C GLY A 254 -9.55 -11.11 -23.90
N VAL A 255 -10.22 -10.71 -22.81
CA VAL A 255 -9.62 -9.85 -21.78
C VAL A 255 -8.56 -10.61 -20.98
N GLY A 256 -8.83 -11.84 -20.54
CA GLY A 256 -7.85 -12.68 -19.85
C GLY A 256 -6.59 -12.91 -20.68
N ALA A 257 -6.74 -13.20 -21.98
CA ALA A 257 -5.63 -13.32 -22.92
C ALA A 257 -4.89 -11.98 -23.10
N GLY A 258 -5.60 -10.86 -23.19
CA GLY A 258 -4.99 -9.53 -23.22
C GLY A 258 -4.19 -9.20 -21.97
N ILE A 259 -4.66 -9.62 -20.80
CA ILE A 259 -3.96 -9.45 -19.51
C ILE A 259 -2.71 -10.30 -19.48
N VAL A 260 -2.81 -11.57 -19.84
CA VAL A 260 -1.66 -12.49 -19.93
C VAL A 260 -0.63 -11.93 -20.92
N LEU A 261 -1.07 -11.38 -22.06
CA LEU A 261 -0.19 -10.75 -23.04
C LEU A 261 0.43 -9.43 -22.54
N CYS A 262 -0.29 -8.61 -21.77
CA CYS A 262 0.28 -7.40 -21.16
C CYS A 262 1.31 -7.75 -20.09
N VAL A 263 1.00 -8.73 -19.23
CA VAL A 263 1.93 -9.26 -18.23
C VAL A 263 3.16 -9.87 -18.91
N ALA A 264 2.94 -10.69 -19.95
CA ALA A 264 4.01 -11.26 -20.77
C ALA A 264 4.81 -10.19 -21.54
N GLY A 265 4.19 -9.09 -21.95
CA GLY A 265 4.84 -7.95 -22.61
C GLY A 265 5.73 -7.15 -21.65
N VAL A 266 5.24 -6.87 -20.44
CA VAL A 266 6.05 -6.27 -19.35
C VAL A 266 7.23 -7.18 -19.00
N ILE A 267 6.98 -8.50 -18.93
CA ILE A 267 7.99 -9.54 -18.73
C ILE A 267 9.02 -9.56 -19.87
N ALA A 268 8.59 -9.50 -21.12
CA ALA A 268 9.45 -9.54 -22.30
C ALA A 268 10.25 -8.24 -22.50
N TRP A 269 9.72 -7.11 -22.04
CA TRP A 269 10.46 -5.85 -22.00
C TRP A 269 11.60 -5.89 -20.97
N ALA A 270 11.44 -6.62 -19.86
CA ALA A 270 12.43 -6.76 -18.80
C ALA A 270 13.56 -7.78 -19.08
N THR A 271 13.91 -8.06 -20.35
CA THR A 271 14.47 -9.35 -20.80
C THR A 271 15.86 -9.80 -20.31
N PRO A 272 16.75 -8.97 -19.73
CA PRO A 272 17.89 -9.49 -18.97
C PRO A 272 17.58 -9.68 -17.47
N GLU A 273 16.67 -8.86 -16.93
CA GLU A 273 16.22 -8.90 -15.53
C GLU A 273 15.24 -10.06 -15.30
N PHE A 274 14.50 -10.53 -16.31
CA PHE A 274 13.41 -11.50 -16.11
C PHE A 274 13.86 -12.82 -15.47
N VAL A 275 15.05 -13.32 -15.82
CA VAL A 275 15.62 -14.52 -15.19
C VAL A 275 15.99 -14.25 -13.73
N LYS A 276 16.57 -13.07 -13.42
CA LYS A 276 16.83 -12.62 -12.04
C LYS A 276 15.55 -12.28 -11.26
N PHE A 277 14.50 -11.90 -11.97
CA PHE A 277 13.20 -11.52 -11.42
C PHE A 277 12.36 -12.75 -11.07
N LEU A 278 12.42 -13.78 -11.92
CA LEU A 278 11.89 -15.11 -11.61
C LEU A 278 12.77 -15.85 -10.63
N GLU A 279 14.03 -15.46 -10.42
CA GLU A 279 14.95 -16.15 -9.53
C GLU A 279 14.35 -16.34 -8.12
N PRO A 280 13.78 -15.33 -7.42
CA PRO A 280 13.04 -15.57 -6.19
C PRO A 280 11.87 -16.55 -6.32
N ALA A 281 11.13 -16.54 -7.44
CA ALA A 281 10.00 -17.45 -7.66
C ALA A 281 10.44 -18.89 -7.93
N ILE A 282 11.51 -19.08 -8.70
CA ILE A 282 12.16 -20.35 -8.97
C ILE A 282 12.74 -20.90 -7.66
N ARG A 283 13.37 -20.04 -6.85
CA ARG A 283 13.85 -20.35 -5.50
C ARG A 283 12.72 -20.74 -4.52
N LEU A 284 11.53 -20.17 -4.67
CA LEU A 284 10.34 -20.54 -3.88
C LEU A 284 9.75 -21.91 -4.27
N ILE A 285 10.07 -22.42 -5.47
CA ILE A 285 9.60 -23.72 -5.99
C ILE A 285 10.70 -24.80 -5.81
N ASP A 286 11.90 -24.39 -5.41
CA ASP A 286 13.03 -25.29 -5.17
C ASP A 286 12.80 -26.17 -3.94
N VAL A 287 13.24 -27.43 -4.01
CA VAL A 287 13.02 -28.44 -2.96
C VAL A 287 13.77 -28.05 -1.67
N ASP A 288 14.83 -27.26 -1.80
CA ASP A 288 15.69 -26.80 -0.70
C ASP A 288 15.44 -25.33 -0.30
N ILE A 289 14.21 -24.83 -0.46
CA ILE A 289 13.81 -23.46 -0.06
C ILE A 289 14.26 -23.09 1.38
N LEU A 290 14.26 -24.05 2.30
CA LEU A 290 14.71 -23.86 3.69
C LEU A 290 16.22 -23.62 3.77
N GLU A 291 17.01 -24.32 2.96
CA GLU A 291 18.46 -24.11 2.85
C GLU A 291 18.77 -22.74 2.23
N GLN A 292 17.98 -22.31 1.24
CA GLN A 292 18.15 -20.99 0.64
C GLN A 292 17.76 -19.83 1.57
N ILE A 293 16.69 -19.98 2.36
CA ILE A 293 16.34 -19.04 3.43
C ILE A 293 17.50 -18.94 4.42
N THR A 294 18.08 -20.09 4.78
CA THR A 294 19.24 -20.17 5.68
C THR A 294 20.46 -19.48 5.08
N PHE A 295 20.80 -19.76 3.82
CA PHE A 295 21.92 -19.15 3.10
C PHE A 295 21.77 -17.63 2.94
N TYR A 296 20.59 -17.14 2.56
CA TYR A 296 20.31 -15.70 2.47
C TYR A 296 20.53 -15.03 3.83
N ARG A 297 20.07 -15.65 4.92
CA ARG A 297 20.24 -15.11 6.27
C ARG A 297 21.67 -15.21 6.78
N GLU A 298 22.39 -16.30 6.56
CA GLU A 298 23.82 -16.43 6.92
C GLU A 298 24.67 -15.39 6.20
N ARG A 299 24.39 -15.14 4.92
CA ARG A 299 25.05 -14.07 4.16
C ARG A 299 24.75 -12.68 4.72
N MET A 300 23.56 -12.49 5.30
CA MET A 300 23.14 -11.22 5.91
C MET A 300 23.68 -11.04 7.34
N VAL A 301 23.71 -12.08 8.19
CA VAL A 301 24.34 -12.02 9.53
C VAL A 301 25.81 -11.64 9.42
N ASN A 302 26.52 -12.16 8.42
CA ASN A 302 27.94 -11.87 8.18
C ASN A 302 28.20 -10.46 7.58
N TRP A 303 27.19 -9.78 7.01
CA TRP A 303 27.34 -8.47 6.35
C TRP A 303 26.69 -7.32 7.15
N GLY A 304 26.25 -7.58 8.38
CA GLY A 304 25.52 -6.63 9.22
C GLY A 304 24.02 -6.96 9.26
N SER A 305 23.44 -6.98 10.47
CA SER A 305 22.09 -7.46 10.80
C SER A 305 21.07 -7.24 9.65
N PRO A 306 20.33 -8.29 9.24
CA PRO A 306 19.37 -8.16 8.15
C PRO A 306 18.37 -7.03 8.43
N ARG A 307 18.09 -6.18 7.44
CA ARG A 307 17.03 -5.14 7.49
C ARG A 307 15.64 -5.71 7.86
N THR A 308 15.47 -7.04 7.79
CA THR A 308 14.25 -7.78 8.12
C THR A 308 14.47 -8.80 9.24
N ASP A 309 15.50 -8.62 10.08
CA ASP A 309 15.81 -9.52 11.19
C ASP A 309 14.95 -9.21 12.42
N TYR A 310 14.50 -7.97 12.59
CA TYR A 310 13.52 -7.56 13.60
C TYR A 310 13.82 -8.04 15.04
N GLY A 311 15.04 -8.51 15.33
CA GLY A 311 15.38 -9.23 16.56
C GLY A 311 14.57 -10.51 16.83
N LEU A 312 13.84 -11.05 15.86
CA LEU A 312 12.97 -12.21 16.06
C LEU A 312 13.77 -13.51 16.07
N PHE A 313 13.32 -14.50 16.86
CA PHE A 313 13.84 -15.86 16.76
C PHE A 313 13.21 -16.54 15.54
N TYR A 314 14.04 -16.84 14.54
CA TYR A 314 13.60 -17.50 13.33
C TYR A 314 13.86 -18.99 13.41
N ASP A 315 12.83 -19.79 13.16
CA ASP A 315 12.96 -21.24 13.16
C ASP A 315 12.38 -21.83 11.88
N TRP A 316 13.27 -22.32 11.02
CA TRP A 316 12.98 -22.84 9.68
C TRP A 316 13.21 -24.35 9.58
N THR A 317 13.39 -25.06 10.70
CA THR A 317 13.77 -26.49 10.65
C THR A 317 12.66 -27.38 10.12
N ASP A 318 11.40 -26.95 10.24
CA ASP A 318 10.23 -27.64 9.69
C ASP A 318 9.10 -26.66 9.34
N TRP A 319 8.08 -27.17 8.63
CA TRP A 319 6.95 -26.36 8.16
C TRP A 319 6.11 -25.74 9.28
N HIS A 320 6.00 -26.41 10.43
CA HIS A 320 5.25 -25.87 11.57
C HIS A 320 5.98 -24.68 12.18
N ARG A 321 7.28 -24.83 12.45
CA ARG A 321 8.15 -23.76 12.96
C ARG A 321 8.25 -22.61 11.95
N THR A 322 8.28 -22.91 10.66
CA THR A 322 8.20 -21.93 9.57
C THR A 322 6.90 -21.13 9.63
N ALA A 323 5.74 -21.78 9.79
CA ALA A 323 4.45 -21.10 9.88
C ALA A 323 4.36 -20.20 11.12
N VAL A 324 4.84 -20.67 12.28
CA VAL A 324 4.91 -19.86 13.52
C VAL A 324 5.83 -18.66 13.33
N THR A 325 6.99 -18.86 12.69
CA THR A 325 7.95 -17.80 12.38
C THR A 325 7.34 -16.76 11.45
N LEU A 326 6.67 -17.17 10.36
CA LEU A 326 5.97 -16.25 9.44
C LEU A 326 4.85 -15.47 10.14
N GLY A 327 4.07 -16.13 10.98
CA GLY A 327 3.03 -15.47 11.79
C GLY A 327 3.62 -14.44 12.76
N SER A 328 4.78 -14.74 13.34
CA SER A 328 5.49 -13.86 14.28
C SER A 328 6.06 -12.62 13.56
N ILE A 329 6.64 -12.81 12.36
CA ILE A 329 7.09 -11.70 11.50
C ILE A 329 5.91 -10.79 11.14
N TYR A 330 4.79 -11.37 10.71
CA TYR A 330 3.61 -10.60 10.34
C TYR A 330 3.06 -9.80 11.53
N LEU A 331 3.00 -10.42 12.71
CA LEU A 331 2.57 -9.74 13.93
C LEU A 331 3.51 -8.58 14.29
N HIS A 332 4.82 -8.82 14.26
CA HIS A 332 5.80 -7.75 14.49
C HIS A 332 5.61 -6.60 13.49
N TYR A 333 5.37 -6.89 12.22
CA TYR A 333 5.12 -5.86 11.21
C TYR A 333 3.83 -5.06 11.45
N LEU A 334 2.77 -5.71 11.93
CA LEU A 334 1.50 -5.05 12.27
C LEU A 334 1.62 -4.12 13.49
N PHE A 335 2.49 -4.47 14.44
CA PHE A 335 2.61 -3.78 15.72
C PHE A 335 3.91 -2.99 15.89
N SER A 336 4.84 -3.01 14.92
CA SER A 336 6.00 -2.13 14.92
C SER A 336 5.55 -0.66 14.96
N PRO A 337 6.18 0.22 15.77
CA PRO A 337 7.43 0.04 16.50
C PRO A 337 7.26 -0.36 17.99
N PHE A 338 6.15 -1.00 18.38
CA PHE A 338 5.99 -1.42 19.77
C PHE A 338 6.97 -2.54 20.14
N ASP A 339 7.97 -2.21 20.96
CA ASP A 339 8.94 -3.17 21.50
C ASP A 339 8.24 -4.23 22.36
N GLY A 340 8.65 -5.49 22.21
CA GLY A 340 8.18 -6.61 23.03
C GLY A 340 7.04 -7.45 22.43
N ILE A 341 6.44 -7.05 21.30
CA ILE A 341 5.48 -7.89 20.56
C ILE A 341 6.22 -8.61 19.45
N THR A 342 6.74 -9.79 19.77
CA THR A 342 7.52 -10.64 18.86
C THR A 342 6.79 -11.92 18.46
N ARG A 343 5.80 -12.34 19.26
CA ARG A 343 5.03 -13.58 19.09
C ARG A 343 3.57 -13.35 19.47
N TRP A 344 2.68 -14.20 18.95
CA TRP A 344 1.25 -14.16 19.27
C TRP A 344 0.95 -14.28 20.77
N VAL A 345 1.82 -14.96 21.52
CA VAL A 345 1.68 -15.11 22.98
C VAL A 345 1.98 -13.79 23.71
N ASP A 346 2.76 -12.89 23.13
CA ASP A 346 3.10 -11.60 23.74
C ASP A 346 1.87 -10.68 23.80
N LEU A 347 0.92 -10.82 22.86
CA LEU A 347 -0.38 -10.12 22.91
C LEU A 347 -1.19 -10.48 24.17
N TYR A 348 -1.09 -11.72 24.64
CA TYR A 348 -1.76 -12.15 25.87
C TYR A 348 -1.13 -11.47 27.09
N ALA A 349 0.20 -11.39 27.14
CA ALA A 349 0.92 -10.72 28.21
C ALA A 349 0.75 -9.19 28.23
N VAL A 350 0.33 -8.59 27.10
CA VAL A 350 -0.05 -7.15 27.03
C VAL A 350 -1.51 -6.91 27.45
N ALA A 351 -2.36 -7.94 27.39
CA ALA A 351 -3.78 -7.87 27.72
C ALA A 351 -4.09 -8.21 29.19
N GLU A 352 -3.14 -8.81 29.91
CA GLU A 352 -3.11 -8.95 31.38
C GLU A 352 -2.31 -7.80 32.01
#